data_AF-A0A552ZA89-F1
#
_entry.id   AF-A0A552ZA89-F1
#
_cell.length_a   1.000
_cell.length_b   1.000
_cell.length_c   1.000
_cell.angle_alpha   90.00
_cell.angle_beta   90.00
_cell.angle_gamma   90.00
#
_symmetry.space_group_name_H-M   'P 1'
#
loop_
_entity.id
_entity.type
_entity.pdbx_description
1 polymer ?
#
loop_
_entity_poly.entity_id
_entity_poly.type
_entity_poly.pdbx_seq_one_letter_code
_entity_poly.pdbx_strand_id
1 'polypeptide(L)'
;AAVGDVVARHETLRTVFTEHDSGFAQTVLPPDTATPIDSVDHDGAPLDELIAHASAHRFDLTRETPLRVTLIRHRDHSTTVVLLLHHITIDEWSDAPLLTDLQVAYSARRAGHPPQWEPLPVQYADYALWQQDLLDQTAEEHLQFWTDTLAGAPDELALPTDRPRPTAPTGTGGAVELALDADSVRALREVAVAEQASMLMVLHTAVVILLHRLGAGTDIVVGTPVAGRDDAALSDLIGLFVNTVVLRTDVSGNPTIADLLAVIRAGDLDAFAHADLPFDRIVEALNPPRIPGRNPLFNVFVAHHRDAGDDTTLFELPVRWHEHTAQTAMFDLDVTLTEHSDGTATLAVEYSADLFDRDTVHTLATRLTSVFAQIAGDRAHRVGDLTLVTTAERRAFAARNETTHPIPAATLGDLVRAGVEHNSEAVALLFEGVEVSYGELDAWSDRYAARLRERGVTAGAVVGIRLPRCPELIVALVATTKTGAAFLPLDPDYPPARLDHMIADAAPAVIIDDITDIAAAQHDSTPDPLPPVHPDAVAYVLYTSGSTGTPKGIAVPHTAIVNR
;
A
#
# COMPACT_ATOMS: atom_id res chain seq x y z
N ALA A 1 37.25 26.13 15.35
CA ALA A 1 36.96 27.32 16.19
C ALA A 1 35.46 27.55 16.29
N ALA A 2 34.78 27.99 15.21
CA ALA A 2 33.34 28.23 15.21
C ALA A 2 32.50 27.06 15.74
N VAL A 3 32.73 25.84 15.23
CA VAL A 3 32.06 24.62 15.72
C VAL A 3 32.26 24.43 17.23
N GLY A 4 33.47 24.64 17.73
CA GLY A 4 33.76 24.54 19.17
C GLY A 4 33.03 25.59 20.00
N ASP A 5 32.76 26.78 19.45
CA ASP A 5 31.96 27.81 20.15
C ASP A 5 30.50 27.40 20.27
N VAL A 6 29.94 26.79 19.23
CA VAL A 6 28.57 26.25 19.26
C VAL A 6 28.46 25.07 20.23
N VAL A 7 29.43 24.15 20.22
CA VAL A 7 29.52 23.04 21.19
C VAL A 7 29.67 23.55 22.63
N ALA A 8 30.38 24.65 22.85
CA ALA A 8 30.47 25.27 24.17
C ALA A 8 29.12 25.88 24.61
N ARG A 9 28.39 26.52 23.69
CA ARG A 9 27.08 27.17 23.92
C ARG A 9 25.96 26.16 24.22
N HIS A 10 25.93 25.04 23.52
CA HIS A 10 24.89 24.01 23.63
C HIS A 10 25.40 22.75 24.31
N GLU A 11 24.95 22.50 25.54
CA GLU A 11 25.41 21.36 26.34
C GLU A 11 25.17 20.02 25.65
N THR A 12 24.05 19.86 24.95
CA THR A 12 23.67 18.61 24.28
C THR A 12 24.75 18.10 23.33
N LEU A 13 25.43 18.99 22.60
CA LEU A 13 26.46 18.63 21.61
C LEU A 13 27.75 18.06 22.23
N ARG A 14 27.92 18.22 23.54
CA ARG A 14 29.04 17.70 24.34
C ARG A 14 28.57 16.74 25.44
N THR A 15 27.37 16.21 25.33
CA THR A 15 26.82 15.22 26.27
C THR A 15 27.14 13.80 25.82
N VAL A 16 27.59 12.96 26.75
CA VAL A 16 27.65 11.50 26.58
C VAL A 16 26.62 10.82 27.46
N PHE A 17 26.14 9.65 27.06
CA PHE A 17 25.05 8.92 27.66
C PHE A 17 25.58 7.65 28.33
N THR A 18 25.67 7.65 29.66
CA THR A 18 26.28 6.56 30.43
C THR A 18 25.21 5.74 31.16
N GLU A 19 25.46 4.45 31.30
CA GLU A 19 24.64 3.56 32.12
C GLU A 19 25.17 3.55 33.56
N HIS A 20 24.28 3.72 34.52
CA HIS A 20 24.53 3.59 35.96
C HIS A 20 23.60 2.53 36.56
N ASP A 21 23.87 2.10 37.79
CA ASP A 21 23.07 1.10 38.51
C ASP A 21 21.57 1.48 38.64
N SER A 22 21.25 2.78 38.53
CA SER A 22 19.89 3.33 38.60
C SER A 22 19.25 3.64 37.24
N GLY A 23 19.92 3.33 36.11
CA GLY A 23 19.45 3.64 34.75
C GLY A 23 20.44 4.48 33.94
N PHE A 24 19.97 5.08 32.85
CA PHE A 24 20.79 5.93 31.98
C PHE A 24 20.92 7.36 32.54
N ALA A 25 22.08 7.98 32.34
CA ALA A 25 22.34 9.37 32.71
C ALA A 25 23.04 10.14 31.58
N GLN A 26 22.77 11.45 31.56
CA GLN A 26 23.46 12.39 30.69
C GLN A 26 24.66 12.99 31.44
N THR A 27 25.86 12.83 30.88
CA THR A 27 27.08 13.45 31.40
C THR A 27 27.53 14.54 30.45
N VAL A 28 27.34 15.79 30.87
CA VAL A 28 27.77 16.96 30.11
C VAL A 28 29.29 17.14 30.26
N LEU A 29 30.05 17.03 29.16
CA LEU A 29 31.51 17.20 29.17
C LEU A 29 31.90 18.69 29.23
N PRO A 30 33.15 19.07 29.60
CA PRO A 30 33.58 20.47 29.66
C PRO A 30 33.41 21.27 28.35
N PRO A 31 33.23 22.61 28.38
CA PRO A 31 32.98 23.42 27.19
C PRO A 31 34.17 23.48 26.20
N ASP A 32 35.38 23.12 26.63
CA ASP A 32 36.58 23.00 25.81
C ASP A 32 36.77 21.59 25.21
N THR A 33 35.76 20.73 25.31
CA THR A 33 35.76 19.40 24.68
C THR A 33 36.01 19.52 23.19
N ALA A 34 37.05 18.84 22.71
CA ALA A 34 37.45 18.89 21.32
C ALA A 34 36.40 18.21 20.43
N THR A 35 35.87 18.93 19.45
CA THR A 35 35.03 18.34 18.41
C THR A 35 35.89 17.54 17.43
N PRO A 36 35.53 16.28 17.11
CA PRO A 36 36.18 15.52 16.05
C PRO A 36 35.94 16.20 14.69
N ILE A 37 37.02 16.72 14.09
CA ILE A 37 36.99 17.32 12.75
C ILE A 37 38.01 16.58 11.87
N ASP A 38 37.51 15.89 10.86
CA ASP A 38 38.33 15.21 9.86
C ASP A 38 38.40 16.05 8.58
N SER A 39 39.53 15.98 7.87
CA SER A 39 39.66 16.60 6.54
C SER A 39 40.17 15.61 5.52
N VAL A 40 39.48 15.55 4.38
CA VAL A 40 39.74 14.62 3.29
C VAL A 40 39.88 15.43 2.00
N ASP A 41 40.88 15.10 1.17
CA ASP A 41 41.04 15.70 -0.15
C ASP A 41 40.18 14.96 -1.19
N HIS A 42 39.48 15.69 -2.05
CA HIS A 42 38.65 15.13 -3.12
C HIS A 42 39.53 14.70 -4.31
N ASP A 43 40.03 13.48 -4.26
CA ASP A 43 41.00 12.92 -5.21
C ASP A 43 40.37 12.21 -6.44
N GLY A 44 39.11 12.54 -6.76
CA GLY A 44 38.41 12.04 -7.96
C GLY A 44 37.45 10.88 -7.72
N ALA A 45 37.27 10.44 -6.47
CA ALA A 45 36.12 9.63 -6.07
C ALA A 45 34.82 10.43 -6.27
N PRO A 46 33.67 9.79 -6.52
CA PRO A 46 32.38 10.47 -6.51
C PRO A 46 32.12 11.13 -5.15
N LEU A 47 31.68 12.39 -5.15
CA LEU A 47 31.38 13.13 -3.92
C LEU A 47 30.35 12.39 -3.03
N ASP A 48 29.34 11.77 -3.65
CA ASP A 48 28.31 11.00 -2.94
C ASP A 48 28.89 9.83 -2.15
N GLU A 49 29.94 9.16 -2.65
CA GLU A 49 30.58 8.07 -1.92
C GLU A 49 31.33 8.58 -0.68
N LEU A 50 31.95 9.76 -0.78
CA LEU A 50 32.64 10.39 0.34
C LEU A 50 31.66 10.87 1.41
N ILE A 51 30.53 11.47 1.00
CA ILE A 51 29.45 11.87 1.90
C ILE A 51 28.85 10.63 2.58
N ALA A 52 28.51 9.59 1.81
CA ALA A 52 27.97 8.34 2.36
C ALA A 52 28.93 7.68 3.36
N HIS A 53 30.23 7.70 3.07
CA HIS A 53 31.24 7.19 4.01
C HIS A 53 31.29 8.00 5.31
N ALA A 54 31.25 9.33 5.22
CA ALA A 54 31.22 10.21 6.38
C ALA A 54 29.95 9.99 7.23
N SER A 55 28.80 9.86 6.58
CA SER A 55 27.49 9.68 7.24
C SER A 55 27.27 8.27 7.80
N ALA A 56 28.02 7.26 7.35
CA ALA A 56 27.90 5.89 7.82
C ALA A 56 28.52 5.63 9.22
N HIS A 57 29.13 6.64 9.84
CA HIS A 57 29.71 6.53 11.17
C HIS A 57 28.63 6.21 12.22
N ARG A 58 28.90 5.23 13.08
CA ARG A 58 28.01 4.83 14.18
C ARG A 58 28.57 5.34 15.49
N PHE A 59 27.74 6.07 16.24
CA PHE A 59 28.18 6.67 17.48
C PHE A 59 28.16 5.70 18.67
N ASP A 60 29.27 5.57 19.41
CA ASP A 60 29.29 5.01 20.77
C ASP A 60 28.94 6.10 21.79
N LEU A 61 27.64 6.38 21.93
CA LEU A 61 27.10 7.44 22.78
C LEU A 61 27.60 7.43 24.23
N THR A 62 28.18 6.32 24.71
CA THR A 62 28.74 6.20 26.06
C THR A 62 30.10 6.87 26.22
N ARG A 63 30.80 7.16 25.11
CA ARG A 63 32.20 7.62 25.11
C ARG A 63 32.48 8.76 24.15
N GLU A 64 31.70 8.90 23.09
CA GLU A 64 31.94 9.92 22.07
C GLU A 64 30.84 10.96 22.05
N THR A 65 31.24 12.21 21.74
CA THR A 65 30.28 13.29 21.53
C THR A 65 29.46 13.01 20.27
N PRO A 66 28.14 13.28 20.28
CA PRO A 66 27.21 12.97 19.20
C PRO A 66 27.29 13.93 18.00
N LEU A 67 28.50 14.45 17.72
CA LEU A 67 28.80 15.38 16.66
C LEU A 67 30.15 15.03 16.03
N ARG A 68 30.18 14.91 14.70
CA ARG A 68 31.41 14.85 13.89
C ARG A 68 31.30 15.81 12.71
N VAL A 69 32.44 16.38 12.34
CA VAL A 69 32.54 17.26 11.16
C VAL A 69 33.55 16.68 10.19
N THR A 70 33.15 16.53 8.92
CA THR A 70 34.07 16.14 7.84
C THR A 70 34.19 17.27 6.82
N LEU A 71 35.42 17.69 6.54
CA LEU A 71 35.74 18.71 5.55
C LEU A 71 36.32 18.05 4.30
N ILE A 72 35.53 17.98 3.23
CA ILE A 72 35.95 17.45 1.92
C ILE A 72 36.45 18.61 1.06
N ARG A 73 37.76 18.68 0.84
CA ARG A 73 38.43 19.77 0.12
C ARG A 73 38.49 19.49 -1.38
N HIS A 74 37.95 20.40 -2.19
CA HIS A 74 37.96 20.28 -3.64
C HIS A 74 39.18 20.98 -4.26
N ARG A 75 39.54 20.58 -5.49
CA ARG A 75 40.68 21.15 -6.23
C ARG A 75 40.48 22.60 -6.65
N ASP A 76 39.23 23.05 -6.75
CA ASP A 76 38.84 24.42 -7.11
C ASP A 76 38.77 25.36 -5.90
N HIS A 77 39.30 24.94 -4.75
CA HIS A 77 39.24 25.64 -3.46
C HIS A 77 37.85 25.74 -2.84
N SER A 78 36.83 25.07 -3.39
CA SER A 78 35.58 24.85 -2.67
C SER A 78 35.74 23.77 -1.60
N THR A 79 34.82 23.71 -0.64
CA THR A 79 34.84 22.70 0.43
C THR A 79 33.42 22.25 0.70
N THR A 80 33.19 20.94 0.71
CA THR A 80 31.95 20.36 1.23
C THR A 80 32.12 20.09 2.72
N VAL A 81 31.17 20.55 3.52
CA VAL A 81 31.15 20.37 4.97
C VAL A 81 30.04 19.39 5.30
N VAL A 82 30.38 18.25 5.90
CA VAL A 82 29.41 17.26 6.40
C VAL A 82 29.34 17.41 7.91
N LEU A 83 28.19 17.83 8.42
CA LEU A 83 27.85 17.84 9.84
C LEU A 83 27.06 16.57 10.13
N LEU A 84 27.67 15.61 10.83
CA LEU A 84 26.99 14.39 11.25
C LEU A 84 26.66 14.50 12.74
N LEU A 85 25.37 14.50 13.06
CA LEU A 85 24.86 14.54 14.43
C LEU A 85 24.02 13.30 14.71
N HIS A 86 24.06 12.81 15.95
CA HIS A 86 23.12 11.78 16.38
C HIS A 86 21.80 12.41 16.81
N HIS A 87 20.66 11.90 16.30
CA HIS A 87 19.30 12.43 16.52
C HIS A 87 18.96 12.57 18.02
N ILE A 88 19.56 11.76 18.90
CA ILE A 88 19.47 11.93 20.38
C ILE A 88 19.80 13.34 20.91
N THR A 89 20.51 14.16 20.13
CA THR A 89 20.91 15.52 20.53
C THR A 89 20.28 16.63 19.71
N ILE A 90 19.56 16.28 18.65
CA ILE A 90 19.07 17.23 17.67
C ILE A 90 17.76 16.72 17.07
N ASP A 91 16.76 17.59 16.98
CA ASP A 91 15.52 17.37 16.24
C ASP A 91 15.45 18.26 14.99
N GLU A 92 14.40 18.09 14.19
CA GLU A 92 14.20 18.83 12.94
C GLU A 92 14.07 20.36 13.15
N TRP A 93 13.68 20.78 14.36
CA TRP A 93 13.58 22.20 14.73
C TRP A 93 14.91 22.80 15.20
N SER A 94 15.92 21.97 15.46
CA SER A 94 17.25 22.41 15.88
C SER A 94 18.16 22.83 14.73
N ASP A 95 17.81 22.53 13.47
CA ASP A 95 18.63 22.86 12.32
C ASP A 95 18.82 24.38 12.17
N ALA A 96 17.74 25.15 12.28
CA ALA A 96 17.78 26.61 12.19
C ALA A 96 18.66 27.27 13.28
N PRO A 97 18.51 26.96 14.59
CA PRO A 97 19.39 27.54 15.61
C PRO A 97 20.84 27.04 15.47
N LEU A 98 21.06 25.78 15.07
CA LEU A 98 22.41 25.26 14.80
C LEU A 98 23.13 26.08 13.72
N LEU A 99 22.47 26.29 12.58
CA LEU A 99 23.06 27.01 11.45
C LEU A 99 23.26 28.49 11.77
N THR A 100 22.30 29.12 12.45
CA THR A 100 22.38 30.52 12.90
C THR A 100 23.57 30.73 13.82
N ASP A 101 23.71 29.91 14.87
CA ASP A 101 24.81 30.02 15.81
C ASP A 101 26.16 29.72 15.15
N LEU A 102 26.21 28.74 14.24
CA LEU A 102 27.42 28.44 13.50
C LEU A 102 27.85 29.61 12.60
N GLN A 103 26.90 30.30 11.97
CA GLN A 103 27.15 31.49 11.15
C GLN A 103 27.71 32.64 12.00
N VAL A 104 27.07 32.94 13.13
CA VAL A 104 27.53 33.98 14.08
C VAL A 104 28.94 33.67 14.59
N ALA A 105 29.18 32.42 14.99
CA ALA A 105 30.49 31.95 15.46
C ALA A 105 31.55 32.08 14.37
N TYR A 106 31.23 31.69 13.14
CA TYR A 106 32.16 31.78 12.02
C TYR A 106 32.54 33.22 11.69
N SER A 107 31.57 34.12 11.56
CA SER A 107 31.83 35.53 11.26
C SER A 107 32.66 36.21 12.36
N ALA A 108 32.37 35.94 13.64
CA ALA A 108 33.16 36.45 14.75
C ALA A 108 34.61 35.95 14.73
N ARG A 109 34.80 34.64 14.52
CA ARG A 109 36.13 34.03 14.44
C ARG A 109 36.93 34.53 13.24
N ARG A 110 36.27 34.79 12.11
CA ARG A 110 36.88 35.42 10.94
C ARG A 110 37.27 36.88 11.20
N ALA A 111 36.51 37.61 12.00
CA ALA A 111 36.85 38.95 12.48
C ALA A 111 37.92 38.97 13.59
N GLY A 112 38.39 37.81 14.05
CA GLY A 112 39.49 37.67 15.01
C GLY A 112 39.09 37.76 16.48
N HIS A 113 37.80 37.64 16.81
CA HIS A 113 37.29 37.65 18.18
C HIS A 113 36.36 36.45 18.45
N PRO A 114 36.11 36.06 19.72
CA PRO A 114 35.09 35.06 20.02
C PRO A 114 33.68 35.60 19.72
N PRO A 115 32.68 34.74 19.45
CA PRO A 115 31.30 35.17 19.30
C PRO A 115 30.76 35.86 20.55
N GLN A 116 29.83 36.79 20.34
CA GLN A 116 29.10 37.49 21.38
C GLN A 116 27.61 37.22 21.19
N TRP A 117 27.03 36.47 22.13
CA TRP A 117 25.62 36.11 22.13
C TRP A 117 25.10 36.12 23.56
N GLU A 118 23.81 36.35 23.72
CA GLU A 118 23.16 36.23 25.03
C GLU A 118 23.21 34.75 25.47
N PRO A 119 23.50 34.46 26.75
CA PRO A 119 23.42 33.11 27.28
C PRO A 119 22.02 32.53 27.09
N LEU A 120 21.94 31.24 26.75
CA LEU A 120 20.65 30.55 26.66
C LEU A 120 19.96 30.55 28.04
N PRO A 121 18.66 30.86 28.13
CA PRO A 121 17.95 30.90 29.42
C PRO A 121 17.92 29.55 30.15
N VAL A 122 17.94 28.45 29.38
CA VAL A 122 17.91 27.06 29.86
C VAL A 122 18.78 26.18 28.96
N GLN A 123 19.20 25.03 29.47
CA GLN A 123 19.87 23.96 28.72
C GLN A 123 18.97 22.72 28.62
N TYR A 124 19.31 21.80 27.73
CA TYR A 124 18.51 20.58 27.53
C TYR A 124 18.41 19.73 28.80
N ALA A 125 19.45 19.71 29.64
CA ALA A 125 19.42 19.02 30.93
C ALA A 125 18.35 19.62 31.88
N ASP A 126 18.17 20.94 31.86
CA ASP A 126 17.13 21.61 32.66
C ASP A 126 15.73 21.22 32.17
N TYR A 127 15.54 21.17 30.84
CA TYR A 127 14.30 20.70 30.22
C TYR A 127 14.00 19.24 30.60
N ALA A 128 14.98 18.35 30.52
CA ALA A 128 14.81 16.94 30.85
C ALA A 128 14.38 16.73 32.33
N LEU A 129 14.96 17.51 33.26
CA LEU A 129 14.57 17.49 34.67
C LEU A 129 13.16 18.05 34.88
N TRP A 130 12.84 19.17 34.22
CA TRP A 130 11.50 19.76 34.26
C TRP A 130 10.43 18.80 33.71
N GLN A 131 10.72 18.12 32.60
CA GLN A 131 9.80 17.15 31.99
C GLN A 131 9.55 15.96 32.93
N GLN A 132 10.58 15.48 33.64
CA GLN A 132 10.40 14.43 34.66
C GLN A 132 9.45 14.88 35.77
N ASP A 133 9.66 16.09 36.32
CA ASP A 133 8.79 16.65 37.36
C ASP A 133 7.35 16.88 36.87
N LEU A 134 7.17 17.25 35.60
CA LEU A 134 5.85 17.40 34.97
C LEU A 134 5.15 16.05 34.85
N LEU A 135 5.84 15.03 34.33
CA LEU A 135 5.31 13.69 34.16
C LEU A 135 4.90 13.07 35.50
N ASP A 136 5.66 13.29 36.58
CA ASP A 136 5.28 12.82 37.91
C ASP A 136 3.93 13.41 38.39
N GLN A 137 3.49 14.54 37.82
CA GLN A 137 2.23 15.21 38.18
C GLN A 137 1.09 14.86 37.23
N THR A 138 1.34 14.75 35.92
CA THR A 138 0.28 14.64 34.90
C THR A 138 0.22 13.29 34.18
N ALA A 139 1.20 12.40 34.39
CA ALA A 139 1.29 11.16 33.62
C ALA A 139 0.05 10.28 33.72
N GLU A 140 -0.61 10.18 34.87
CA GLU A 140 -1.81 9.34 35.03
C GLU A 140 -2.97 9.81 34.13
N GLU A 141 -3.18 11.14 34.03
CA GLU A 141 -4.24 11.72 33.19
C GLU A 141 -3.96 11.48 31.70
N HIS A 142 -2.74 11.79 31.26
CA HIS A 142 -2.33 11.53 29.88
C HIS A 142 -2.38 10.04 29.56
N LEU A 143 -1.93 9.18 30.48
CA LEU A 143 -1.91 7.75 30.27
C LEU A 143 -3.31 7.16 30.17
N GLN A 144 -4.26 7.63 30.99
CA GLN A 144 -5.65 7.21 30.91
C GLN A 144 -6.26 7.61 29.56
N PHE A 145 -6.04 8.84 29.10
CA PHE A 145 -6.48 9.29 27.77
C PHE A 145 -5.96 8.37 26.65
N TRP A 146 -4.66 8.06 26.66
CA TRP A 146 -4.04 7.21 25.64
C TRP A 146 -4.54 5.77 25.70
N THR A 147 -4.74 5.24 26.91
CA THR A 147 -5.27 3.89 27.13
C THR A 147 -6.70 3.77 26.58
N ASP A 148 -7.54 4.77 26.82
CA ASP A 148 -8.92 4.77 26.32
C ASP A 148 -8.99 5.00 24.81
N THR A 149 -8.20 5.94 24.30
CA THR A 149 -8.18 6.32 22.88
C THR A 149 -7.68 5.18 21.99
N LEU A 150 -6.67 4.44 22.45
CA LEU A 150 -6.06 3.34 21.69
C LEU A 150 -6.64 1.97 22.05
N ALA A 151 -7.65 1.91 22.92
CA ALA A 151 -8.33 0.66 23.27
C ALA A 151 -8.93 0.00 22.01
N GLY A 152 -8.47 -1.22 21.72
CA GLY A 152 -8.95 -2.00 20.57
C GLY A 152 -8.54 -1.43 19.21
N ALA A 153 -7.56 -0.53 19.16
CA ALA A 153 -6.93 -0.11 17.91
C ALA A 153 -6.30 -1.32 17.21
N PRO A 154 -6.25 -1.33 15.86
CA PRO A 154 -5.55 -2.39 15.14
C PRO A 154 -4.06 -2.38 15.46
N ASP A 155 -3.46 -3.58 15.64
CA ASP A 155 -2.02 -3.72 15.85
C ASP A 155 -1.20 -3.30 14.61
N GLU A 156 -1.78 -3.41 13.40
CA GLU A 156 -1.15 -3.08 12.13
C GLU A 156 -2.24 -2.77 11.09
N LEU A 157 -2.03 -1.75 10.26
CA LEU A 157 -2.88 -1.51 9.10
C LEU A 157 -2.58 -2.49 7.97
N ALA A 158 -3.62 -3.09 7.39
CA ALA A 158 -3.49 -3.98 6.24
C ALA A 158 -3.22 -3.18 4.96
N LEU A 159 -1.93 -2.92 4.70
CA LEU A 159 -1.49 -2.19 3.50
C LEU A 159 -1.42 -3.10 2.26
N PRO A 160 -1.71 -2.58 1.05
CA PRO A 160 -1.56 -3.32 -0.20
C PRO A 160 -0.09 -3.43 -0.62
N THR A 161 0.67 -4.23 0.12
CA THR A 161 2.09 -4.48 -0.11
C THR A 161 2.35 -5.36 -1.34
N ASP A 162 3.49 -5.18 -2.00
CA ASP A 162 3.89 -5.98 -3.18
C ASP A 162 4.44 -7.35 -2.77
N ARG A 163 4.88 -7.48 -1.51
CA ARG A 163 5.48 -8.69 -0.95
C ARG A 163 5.20 -8.80 0.55
N PRO A 164 5.16 -10.02 1.10
CA PRO A 164 4.97 -10.22 2.53
C PRO A 164 6.16 -9.68 3.32
N ARG A 165 5.90 -9.17 4.53
CA ARG A 165 6.94 -8.68 5.44
C ARG A 165 8.00 -9.76 5.73
N PRO A 166 9.30 -9.47 5.59
CA PRO A 166 10.35 -10.40 5.99
C PRO A 166 10.43 -10.52 7.51
N THR A 167 10.96 -11.64 8.01
CA THR A 167 11.17 -11.87 9.44
C THR A 167 12.27 -11.00 10.05
N ALA A 168 13.19 -10.50 9.22
CA ALA A 168 14.24 -9.57 9.60
C ALA A 168 14.31 -8.47 8.54
N PRO A 169 13.71 -7.30 8.80
CA PRO A 169 13.80 -6.18 7.88
C PRO A 169 15.23 -5.70 7.69
N THR A 170 15.51 -5.28 6.47
CA THR A 170 16.81 -4.73 6.06
C THR A 170 16.94 -3.27 6.48
N GLY A 171 15.83 -2.59 6.73
CA GLY A 171 15.76 -1.15 6.97
C GLY A 171 16.01 -0.34 5.69
N THR A 172 16.11 -0.99 4.52
CA THR A 172 16.29 -0.30 3.24
C THR A 172 14.98 0.31 2.78
N GLY A 173 15.09 1.51 2.21
CA GLY A 173 13.96 2.30 1.76
C GLY A 173 14.23 3.04 0.46
N GLY A 174 13.17 3.64 -0.04
CA GLY A 174 13.24 4.61 -1.14
C GLY A 174 12.18 5.69 -0.93
N ALA A 175 12.22 6.71 -1.79
CA ALA A 175 11.25 7.79 -1.77
C ALA A 175 10.65 8.01 -3.17
N VAL A 176 9.39 8.43 -3.19
CA VAL A 176 8.75 9.00 -4.38
C VAL A 176 8.25 10.39 -4.04
N GLU A 177 8.64 11.36 -4.85
CA GLU A 177 8.24 12.75 -4.71
C GLU A 177 7.36 13.20 -5.87
N LEU A 178 6.27 13.89 -5.54
CA LEU A 178 5.39 14.54 -6.49
C LEU A 178 5.24 16.02 -6.13
N ALA A 179 5.41 16.89 -7.12
CA ALA A 179 5.17 18.32 -6.94
C ALA A 179 3.67 18.64 -6.99
N LEU A 180 3.22 19.48 -6.06
CA LEU A 180 1.91 20.12 -6.06
C LEU A 180 2.08 21.58 -6.50
N ASP A 181 1.34 21.97 -7.53
CA ASP A 181 1.35 23.35 -7.99
C ASP A 181 0.74 24.33 -6.97
N ALA A 182 1.05 25.61 -7.13
CA ALA A 182 0.63 26.65 -6.21
C ALA A 182 -0.90 26.81 -6.10
N ASP A 183 -1.64 26.48 -7.17
CA ASP A 183 -3.11 26.52 -7.16
C ASP A 183 -3.70 25.39 -6.31
N SER A 184 -3.13 24.19 -6.40
CA SER A 184 -3.51 23.03 -5.58
C SER A 184 -3.23 23.30 -4.10
N VAL A 185 -2.04 23.82 -3.77
CA VAL A 185 -1.67 24.17 -2.40
C VAL A 185 -2.59 25.27 -1.85
N ARG A 186 -2.86 26.32 -2.63
CA ARG A 186 -3.80 27.37 -2.25
C ARG A 186 -5.20 26.81 -1.98
N ALA A 187 -5.71 25.93 -2.84
CA ALA A 187 -7.03 25.33 -2.66
C ALA A 187 -7.11 24.46 -1.38
N LEU A 188 -6.05 23.70 -1.07
CA LEU A 188 -5.98 22.94 0.19
C LEU A 188 -5.90 23.86 1.42
N ARG A 189 -5.16 24.96 1.35
CA ARG A 189 -5.14 25.98 2.42
C ARG A 189 -6.51 26.63 2.61
N GLU A 190 -7.24 26.91 1.54
CA GLU A 190 -8.61 27.42 1.61
C GLU A 190 -9.54 26.42 2.32
N VAL A 191 -9.37 25.11 2.08
CA VAL A 191 -10.09 24.06 2.83
C VAL A 191 -9.70 24.07 4.30
N ALA A 192 -8.40 24.09 4.61
CA ALA A 192 -7.90 24.12 5.98
C ALA A 192 -8.52 25.30 6.76
N VAL A 193 -8.50 26.51 6.18
CA VAL A 193 -9.11 27.70 6.78
C VAL A 193 -10.62 27.56 6.94
N ALA A 194 -11.33 27.08 5.91
CA ALA A 194 -12.78 26.95 5.93
C ALA A 194 -13.29 25.95 6.97
N GLU A 195 -12.55 24.85 7.19
CA GLU A 195 -12.87 23.82 8.20
C GLU A 195 -12.18 24.05 9.56
N GLN A 196 -11.50 25.19 9.73
CA GLN A 196 -10.71 25.52 10.92
C GLN A 196 -9.66 24.45 11.27
N ALA A 197 -9.13 23.76 10.26
CA ALA A 197 -8.15 22.70 10.35
C ALA A 197 -6.74 23.20 9.95
N SER A 198 -5.71 22.44 10.29
CA SER A 198 -4.34 22.67 9.82
C SER A 198 -4.08 21.93 8.49
N MET A 199 -2.97 22.28 7.81
CA MET A 199 -2.53 21.51 6.64
C MET A 199 -2.16 20.06 6.99
N LEU A 200 -1.64 19.81 8.20
CA LEU A 200 -1.43 18.46 8.72
C LEU A 200 -2.74 17.68 8.80
N MET A 201 -3.81 18.26 9.32
CA MET A 201 -5.12 17.60 9.40
C MET A 201 -5.71 17.31 8.00
N VAL A 202 -5.46 18.18 7.01
CA VAL A 202 -5.84 17.94 5.60
C VAL A 202 -5.04 16.78 5.01
N LEU A 203 -3.73 16.72 5.25
CA LEU A 203 -2.88 15.59 4.88
C LEU A 203 -3.34 14.29 5.54
N HIS A 204 -3.51 14.30 6.86
CA HIS A 204 -3.99 13.17 7.65
C HIS A 204 -5.34 12.65 7.11
N THR A 205 -6.28 13.56 6.80
CA THR A 205 -7.55 13.19 6.16
C THR A 205 -7.34 12.51 4.82
N ALA A 206 -6.47 13.05 3.96
CA ALA A 206 -6.21 12.48 2.64
C ALA A 206 -5.59 11.07 2.74
N VAL A 207 -4.67 10.87 3.68
CA VAL A 207 -4.05 9.56 3.96
C VAL A 207 -5.07 8.58 4.51
N VAL A 208 -5.89 8.97 5.49
CA VAL A 208 -6.98 8.13 6.04
C VAL A 208 -7.94 7.68 4.96
N ILE A 209 -8.39 8.61 4.10
CA ILE A 209 -9.27 8.31 2.96
C ILE A 209 -8.60 7.30 2.03
N LEU A 210 -7.34 7.54 1.66
CA LEU A 210 -6.61 6.67 0.75
C LEU A 210 -6.50 5.25 1.33
N LEU A 211 -6.01 5.11 2.55
CA LEU A 211 -5.80 3.81 3.20
C LEU A 211 -7.12 3.05 3.39
N HIS A 212 -8.16 3.72 3.88
CA HIS A 212 -9.50 3.13 4.00
C HIS A 212 -9.99 2.57 2.66
N ARG A 213 -9.87 3.37 1.59
CA ARG A 213 -10.33 3.00 0.25
C ARG A 213 -9.45 1.97 -0.45
N LEU A 214 -8.24 1.72 0.04
CA LEU A 214 -7.37 0.61 -0.37
C LEU A 214 -7.61 -0.68 0.41
N GLY A 215 -8.49 -0.66 1.43
CA GLY A 215 -8.87 -1.84 2.20
C GLY A 215 -8.17 -2.00 3.54
N ALA A 216 -7.52 -0.94 4.07
CA ALA A 216 -6.89 -0.98 5.38
C ALA A 216 -7.88 -1.10 6.56
N GLY A 217 -9.19 -0.99 6.30
CA GLY A 217 -10.25 -1.06 7.30
C GLY A 217 -10.93 0.30 7.51
N THR A 218 -11.78 0.41 8.53
CA THR A 218 -12.44 1.67 8.91
C THR A 218 -11.73 2.37 10.06
N ASP A 219 -10.94 1.66 10.86
CA ASP A 219 -10.20 2.18 12.00
C ASP A 219 -8.74 2.37 11.60
N ILE A 220 -8.34 3.61 11.34
CA ILE A 220 -7.05 3.96 10.76
C ILE A 220 -6.18 4.64 11.82
N VAL A 221 -4.97 4.12 12.02
CA VAL A 221 -4.00 4.61 13.01
C VAL A 221 -2.72 5.04 12.31
N VAL A 222 -2.32 6.29 12.50
CA VAL A 222 -1.08 6.86 11.94
C VAL A 222 -0.27 7.54 13.04
N GLY A 223 1.05 7.62 12.86
CA GLY A 223 1.92 8.43 13.72
C GLY A 223 2.15 9.82 13.13
N THR A 224 2.41 10.81 13.98
CA THR A 224 2.86 12.15 13.59
C THR A 224 3.92 12.66 14.57
N PRO A 225 4.90 13.47 14.13
CA PRO A 225 5.81 14.13 15.05
C PRO A 225 5.14 15.37 15.65
N VAL A 226 5.53 15.73 16.86
CA VAL A 226 5.22 17.01 17.51
C VAL A 226 6.49 17.62 18.04
N ALA A 227 6.67 18.94 17.87
CA ALA A 227 7.94 19.61 18.15
C ALA A 227 8.38 19.57 19.62
N GLY A 228 7.43 19.54 20.57
CA GLY A 228 7.72 19.58 22.01
C GLY A 228 8.35 20.90 22.49
N ARG A 229 8.16 22.00 21.74
CA ARG A 229 8.80 23.32 21.96
C ARG A 229 7.77 24.43 22.19
N ASP A 230 6.90 24.25 23.18
CA ASP A 230 5.83 25.22 23.45
C ASP A 230 6.29 26.46 24.23
N ASP A 231 7.43 26.38 24.93
CA ASP A 231 8.02 27.51 25.66
C ASP A 231 9.03 28.27 24.79
N ALA A 232 8.91 29.60 24.76
CA ALA A 232 9.80 30.47 23.99
C ALA A 232 11.28 30.32 24.39
N ALA A 233 11.58 29.93 25.63
CA ALA A 233 12.94 29.67 26.11
C ALA A 233 13.63 28.50 25.38
N LEU A 234 12.86 27.63 24.71
CA LEU A 234 13.37 26.48 23.97
C LEU A 234 13.64 26.79 22.50
N SER A 235 13.16 27.93 21.97
CA SER A 235 13.23 28.26 20.54
C SER A 235 14.65 28.22 19.97
N ASP A 236 15.62 28.76 20.73
CA ASP A 236 17.02 28.88 20.30
C ASP A 236 17.90 27.71 20.78
N LEU A 237 17.33 26.74 21.50
CA LEU A 237 18.07 25.64 22.13
C LEU A 237 18.16 24.44 21.18
N ILE A 238 19.36 23.87 21.03
CA ILE A 238 19.55 22.59 20.34
C ILE A 238 19.24 21.45 21.32
N GLY A 239 18.47 20.45 20.88
CA GLY A 239 18.10 19.29 21.68
C GLY A 239 17.09 18.39 20.98
N LEU A 240 16.83 17.22 21.57
CA LEU A 240 15.79 16.30 21.10
C LEU A 240 14.48 16.58 21.86
N PHE A 241 13.59 17.40 21.29
CA PHE A 241 12.29 17.71 21.88
C PHE A 241 11.13 17.01 21.18
N VAL A 242 11.37 16.51 19.95
CA VAL A 242 10.33 15.84 19.17
C VAL A 242 9.77 14.65 19.94
N ASN A 243 8.44 14.59 20.04
CA ASN A 243 7.73 13.41 20.51
C ASN A 243 6.89 12.85 19.36
N THR A 244 6.49 11.59 19.49
CA THR A 244 5.61 10.93 18.53
C THR A 244 4.21 10.80 19.13
N VAL A 245 3.20 11.22 18.37
CA VAL A 245 1.80 11.14 18.75
C VAL A 245 1.08 10.19 17.82
N VAL A 246 0.17 9.38 18.37
CA VAL A 246 -0.64 8.43 17.61
C VAL A 246 -2.01 9.05 17.33
N LEU A 247 -2.39 9.12 16.06
CA LEU A 247 -3.66 9.64 15.60
C LEU A 247 -4.53 8.46 15.13
N ARG A 248 -5.70 8.28 15.76
CA ARG A 248 -6.66 7.22 15.43
C ARG A 248 -7.94 7.84 14.90
N THR A 249 -8.37 7.36 13.74
CA THR A 249 -9.57 7.86 13.05
C THR A 249 -10.49 6.71 12.67
N ASP A 250 -11.75 6.78 13.11
CA ASP A 250 -12.82 5.89 12.63
C ASP A 250 -13.57 6.51 11.44
N VAL A 251 -13.56 5.80 10.32
CA VAL A 251 -14.23 6.14 9.05
C VAL A 251 -15.52 5.33 8.85
N SER A 252 -15.98 4.60 9.88
CA SER A 252 -17.23 3.84 9.83
C SER A 252 -18.43 4.74 9.52
N GLY A 253 -19.46 4.16 8.91
CA GLY A 253 -20.67 4.91 8.51
C GLY A 253 -20.51 5.77 7.24
N ASN A 254 -19.34 5.72 6.58
CA ASN A 254 -19.09 6.40 5.30
C ASN A 254 -19.36 7.92 5.38
N PRO A 255 -18.63 8.68 6.22
CA PRO A 255 -18.84 10.11 6.44
C PRO A 255 -18.62 10.94 5.16
N THR A 256 -19.07 12.19 5.17
CA THR A 256 -18.63 13.16 4.17
C THR A 256 -17.19 13.59 4.44
N ILE A 257 -16.50 14.18 3.44
CA ILE A 257 -15.15 14.74 3.64
C ILE A 257 -15.16 15.79 4.75
N ALA A 258 -16.18 16.66 4.78
CA ALA A 258 -16.31 17.69 5.82
C ALA A 258 -16.50 17.08 7.22
N ASP A 259 -17.37 16.07 7.35
CA ASP A 259 -17.57 15.38 8.64
C ASP A 259 -16.29 14.69 9.11
N LEU A 260 -15.56 14.05 8.19
CA LEU A 260 -14.30 13.38 8.51
C LEU A 260 -13.23 14.38 8.95
N LEU A 261 -13.09 15.52 8.26
CA LEU A 261 -12.18 16.60 8.66
C LEU A 261 -12.51 17.13 10.06
N ALA A 262 -13.79 17.27 10.39
CA ALA A 262 -14.21 17.72 11.71
C ALA A 262 -13.85 16.70 12.81
N VAL A 263 -14.02 15.40 12.55
CA VAL A 263 -13.63 14.31 13.46
C VAL A 263 -12.12 14.28 13.65
N ILE A 264 -11.35 14.32 12.56
CA ILE A 264 -9.89 14.34 12.59
C ILE A 264 -9.39 15.57 13.34
N ARG A 265 -9.94 16.76 13.06
CA ARG A 265 -9.56 17.98 13.76
C ARG A 265 -9.76 17.85 15.28
N ALA A 266 -10.89 17.30 15.71
CA ALA A 266 -11.16 17.10 17.14
C ALA A 266 -10.18 16.08 17.76
N GLY A 267 -10.01 14.91 17.12
CA GLY A 267 -9.12 13.86 17.60
C GLY A 267 -7.65 14.29 17.64
N ASP A 268 -7.18 14.97 16.61
CA ASP A 268 -5.80 15.47 16.53
C ASP A 268 -5.54 16.54 17.61
N LEU A 269 -6.49 17.45 17.88
CA LEU A 269 -6.35 18.44 18.95
C LEU A 269 -6.33 17.79 20.34
N ASP A 270 -7.18 16.81 20.59
CA ASP A 270 -7.19 16.06 21.85
C ASP A 270 -5.88 15.27 22.01
N ALA A 271 -5.37 14.66 20.94
CA ALA A 271 -4.08 13.98 20.91
C ALA A 271 -2.92 14.93 21.23
N PHE A 272 -2.89 16.13 20.63
CA PHE A 272 -1.85 17.13 20.90
C PHE A 272 -1.92 17.68 22.33
N ALA A 273 -3.11 17.79 22.92
CA ALA A 273 -3.25 18.19 24.33
C ALA A 273 -2.65 17.18 25.32
N HIS A 274 -2.38 15.94 24.88
CA HIS A 274 -1.75 14.89 25.69
C HIS A 274 -0.39 14.44 25.12
N ALA A 275 0.24 15.30 24.32
CA ALA A 275 1.53 15.06 23.68
C ALA A 275 2.72 15.08 24.64
N ASP A 276 2.56 15.53 25.89
CA ASP A 276 3.63 15.57 26.89
C ASP A 276 4.07 14.17 27.33
N LEU A 277 3.20 13.16 27.21
CA LEU A 277 3.55 11.78 27.56
C LEU A 277 4.44 11.16 26.47
N PRO A 278 5.66 10.69 26.82
CA PRO A 278 6.55 10.08 25.83
C PRO A 278 5.91 8.85 25.17
N PHE A 279 6.10 8.71 23.86
CA PHE A 279 5.56 7.58 23.09
C PHE A 279 5.91 6.21 23.70
N ASP A 280 7.15 6.03 24.17
CA ASP A 280 7.58 4.77 24.79
C ASP A 280 6.76 4.41 26.04
N ARG A 281 6.29 5.40 26.81
CA ARG A 281 5.41 5.16 27.97
C ARG A 281 4.03 4.66 27.55
N ILE A 282 3.50 5.17 26.43
CA ILE A 282 2.24 4.70 25.84
C ILE A 282 2.40 3.24 25.40
N VAL A 283 3.50 2.92 24.70
CA VAL A 283 3.81 1.56 24.25
C VAL A 283 4.00 0.61 25.43
N GLU A 284 4.73 1.03 26.48
CA GLU A 284 4.94 0.25 27.70
C GLU A 284 3.62 -0.11 28.39
N ALA A 285 2.71 0.84 28.51
CA ALA A 285 1.44 0.65 29.20
C ALA A 285 0.43 -0.18 28.39
N LEU A 286 0.33 0.05 27.08
CA LEU A 286 -0.54 -0.74 26.20
C LEU A 286 0.01 -2.14 25.94
N ASN A 287 1.34 -2.30 26.04
CA ASN A 287 2.08 -3.54 25.85
C ASN A 287 1.62 -4.33 24.59
N PRO A 288 1.62 -3.71 23.39
CA PRO A 288 1.18 -4.36 22.16
C PRO A 288 2.12 -5.52 21.79
N PRO A 289 1.67 -6.47 20.92
CA PRO A 289 2.51 -7.57 20.47
C PRO A 289 3.83 -7.07 19.85
N ARG A 290 4.96 -7.44 20.46
CA ARG A 290 6.29 -7.12 19.93
C ARG A 290 6.64 -8.05 18.79
N ILE A 291 6.56 -7.55 17.57
CA ILE A 291 6.93 -8.28 16.36
C ILE A 291 8.19 -7.65 15.78
N PRO A 292 9.29 -8.41 15.59
CA PRO A 292 10.52 -7.88 15.00
C PRO A 292 10.23 -7.18 13.67
N GLY A 293 10.79 -5.98 13.50
CA GLY A 293 10.63 -5.26 12.24
C GLY A 293 9.29 -4.55 12.06
N ARG A 294 8.57 -4.32 13.16
CA ARG A 294 7.35 -3.52 13.19
C ARG A 294 7.48 -2.41 14.23
N ASN A 295 7.03 -1.23 13.86
CA ASN A 295 6.79 -0.18 14.83
C ASN A 295 5.53 -0.51 15.63
N PRO A 296 5.54 -0.32 16.95
CA PRO A 296 4.36 -0.53 17.78
C PRO A 296 3.29 0.52 17.44
N LEU A 297 2.01 0.12 17.53
CA LEU A 297 0.81 0.97 17.41
C LEU A 297 0.48 1.53 16.02
N PHE A 298 1.47 1.79 15.17
CA PHE A 298 1.25 2.25 13.79
C PHE A 298 2.40 1.86 12.86
N ASN A 299 2.11 1.81 11.57
CA ASN A 299 3.09 1.53 10.53
C ASN A 299 3.13 2.58 9.40
N VAL A 300 2.23 3.57 9.46
CA VAL A 300 2.20 4.73 8.57
C VAL A 300 2.45 5.99 9.38
N PHE A 301 3.36 6.83 8.89
CA PHE A 301 3.69 8.11 9.49
C PHE A 301 3.24 9.26 8.59
N VAL A 302 2.77 10.36 9.18
CA VAL A 302 2.38 11.57 8.45
C VAL A 302 3.07 12.78 9.05
N ALA A 303 3.65 13.62 8.20
CA ALA A 303 4.31 14.85 8.63
C ALA A 303 4.01 16.00 7.68
N HIS A 304 3.95 17.21 8.26
CA HIS A 304 3.78 18.44 7.50
C HIS A 304 4.88 19.42 7.90
N HIS A 305 5.60 19.90 6.88
CA HIS A 305 6.65 20.89 7.04
C HIS A 305 6.37 22.11 6.18
N ARG A 306 6.95 23.23 6.58
CA ARG A 306 7.03 24.43 5.78
C ARG A 306 8.50 24.74 5.59
N ASP A 307 8.94 24.64 4.35
CA ASP A 307 10.27 25.06 3.98
C ASP A 307 10.33 26.60 4.06
N ALA A 308 11.20 27.10 4.93
CA ALA A 308 11.48 28.53 5.05
C ALA A 308 12.38 29.04 3.91
N GLY A 309 12.86 28.13 3.05
CA GLY A 309 13.83 28.35 2.00
C GLY A 309 15.25 28.14 2.52
N ASP A 310 16.06 27.46 1.73
CA ASP A 310 17.49 27.28 2.02
C ASP A 310 18.26 28.61 2.02
N ASP A 311 19.10 28.80 3.03
CA ASP A 311 20.07 29.89 3.03
C ASP A 311 21.09 29.68 1.90
N THR A 312 20.93 30.46 0.83
CA THR A 312 21.86 30.48 -0.32
C THR A 312 23.21 31.12 0.01
N THR A 313 23.31 31.77 1.16
CA THR A 313 24.54 32.36 1.70
C THR A 313 24.71 32.02 3.17
N LEU A 314 25.71 31.20 3.46
CA LEU A 314 26.13 30.84 4.82
C LEU A 314 27.62 31.16 4.97
N PHE A 315 28.05 31.58 6.15
CA PHE A 315 29.45 31.94 6.42
C PHE A 315 30.01 33.07 5.52
N GLU A 316 29.13 33.95 5.02
CA GLU A 316 29.45 34.97 4.02
C GLU A 316 29.98 34.39 2.69
N LEU A 317 29.63 33.14 2.41
CA LEU A 317 30.01 32.40 1.21
C LEU A 317 28.73 31.89 0.51
N PRO A 318 28.75 31.74 -0.83
CA PRO A 318 27.71 31.01 -1.53
C PRO A 318 27.68 29.56 -1.04
N VAL A 319 26.51 29.08 -0.64
CA VAL A 319 26.31 27.69 -0.22
C VAL A 319 25.32 27.01 -1.15
N ARG A 320 25.56 25.71 -1.34
CA ARG A 320 24.65 24.79 -2.02
C ARG A 320 24.42 23.62 -1.08
N TRP A 321 23.17 23.37 -0.75
CA TRP A 321 22.77 22.18 -0.03
C TRP A 321 22.91 20.96 -0.93
N HIS A 322 23.45 19.88 -0.37
CA HIS A 322 23.59 18.61 -1.06
C HIS A 322 22.60 17.65 -0.44
N GLU A 323 21.50 17.39 -1.14
CA GLU A 323 20.53 16.40 -0.71
C GLU A 323 21.17 15.01 -0.75
N HIS A 324 21.31 14.40 0.43
CA HIS A 324 21.67 13.01 0.54
C HIS A 324 20.41 12.20 0.82
N THR A 325 19.92 11.47 -0.17
CA THR A 325 18.80 10.54 0.02
C THR A 325 19.28 9.38 0.88
N ALA A 326 19.03 9.45 2.20
CA ALA A 326 19.23 8.30 3.06
C ALA A 326 18.30 7.18 2.58
N GLN A 327 18.86 6.04 2.16
CA GLN A 327 18.09 4.88 1.69
C GLN A 327 17.53 4.04 2.85
N THR A 328 17.15 4.69 3.95
CA THR A 328 16.69 4.03 5.18
C THR A 328 15.22 4.32 5.39
N ALA A 329 14.42 3.26 5.58
CA ALA A 329 13.01 3.40 5.93
C ALA A 329 12.81 3.16 7.42
N MET A 330 12.27 4.16 8.13
CA MET A 330 11.88 4.03 9.54
C MET A 330 10.49 3.41 9.70
N PHE A 331 9.59 3.67 8.75
CA PHE A 331 8.20 3.19 8.73
C PHE A 331 7.92 2.37 7.46
N ASP A 332 6.77 1.69 7.40
CA ASP A 332 6.38 1.02 6.16
C ASP A 332 6.11 2.05 5.06
N LEU A 333 5.42 3.14 5.44
CA LEU A 333 5.18 4.33 4.64
C LEU A 333 5.34 5.58 5.53
N ASP A 334 6.09 6.56 5.06
CA ASP A 334 6.14 7.92 5.61
C ASP A 334 5.60 8.88 4.54
N VAL A 335 4.56 9.64 4.88
CA VAL A 335 3.94 10.59 3.97
C VAL A 335 4.19 12.00 4.50
N THR A 336 5.07 12.72 3.81
CA THR A 336 5.49 14.06 4.19
C THR A 336 5.01 15.08 3.15
N LEU A 337 4.38 16.16 3.62
CA LEU A 337 4.01 17.32 2.80
C LEU A 337 4.87 18.53 3.18
N THR A 338 5.72 18.98 2.27
CA THR A 338 6.59 20.15 2.49
C THR A 338 6.10 21.31 1.64
N GLU A 339 5.64 22.38 2.28
CA GLU A 339 5.23 23.61 1.58
C GLU A 339 6.42 24.54 1.34
N HIS A 340 6.59 25.00 0.11
CA HIS A 340 7.70 25.86 -0.30
C HIS A 340 7.34 27.34 -0.22
N SER A 341 8.37 28.19 -0.12
CA SER A 341 8.23 29.65 -0.06
C SER A 341 7.61 30.27 -1.33
N ASP A 342 7.75 29.62 -2.48
CA ASP A 342 7.16 30.03 -3.76
C ASP A 342 5.65 29.69 -3.89
N GLY A 343 5.09 29.03 -2.87
CA GLY A 343 3.68 28.65 -2.80
C GLY A 343 3.38 27.26 -3.35
N THR A 344 4.36 26.55 -3.92
CA THR A 344 4.24 25.14 -4.29
C THR A 344 4.43 24.22 -3.08
N ALA A 345 4.27 22.92 -3.24
CA ALA A 345 4.62 21.94 -2.21
C ALA A 345 5.16 20.65 -2.82
N THR A 346 5.97 19.91 -2.08
CA THR A 346 6.38 18.55 -2.42
C THR A 346 5.64 17.56 -1.52
N LEU A 347 4.98 16.58 -2.15
CA LEU A 347 4.49 15.38 -1.48
C LEU A 347 5.57 14.30 -1.62
N ALA A 348 6.22 13.94 -0.52
CA ALA A 348 7.17 12.84 -0.44
C ALA A 348 6.50 11.62 0.20
N VAL A 349 6.67 10.45 -0.41
CA VAL A 349 6.28 9.17 0.16
C VAL A 349 7.50 8.29 0.26
N GLU A 350 8.07 8.18 1.45
CA GLU A 350 9.11 7.20 1.75
C GLU A 350 8.49 5.85 2.06
N TYR A 351 9.19 4.78 1.70
CA TYR A 351 8.67 3.43 1.82
C TYR A 351 9.75 2.42 2.14
N SER A 352 9.37 1.36 2.84
CA SER A 352 10.22 0.19 3.02
C SER A 352 10.33 -0.63 1.73
N ALA A 353 11.54 -0.78 1.21
CA ALA A 353 11.82 -1.61 0.03
C ALA A 353 11.59 -3.12 0.32
N ASP A 354 11.53 -3.50 1.59
CA ASP A 354 11.15 -4.84 2.02
C ASP A 354 9.66 -5.16 1.74
N LEU A 355 8.82 -4.15 1.50
CA LEU A 355 7.36 -4.30 1.33
C LEU A 355 6.84 -3.78 0.00
N PHE A 356 7.45 -2.74 -0.55
CA PHE A 356 6.94 -2.03 -1.73
C PHE A 356 7.96 -1.92 -2.86
N ASP A 357 7.44 -1.91 -4.09
CA ASP A 357 8.12 -1.42 -5.27
C ASP A 357 7.86 0.08 -5.46
N ARG A 358 8.86 0.77 -6.04
CA ARG A 358 8.76 2.21 -6.37
C ARG A 358 7.51 2.53 -7.19
N ASP A 359 7.15 1.67 -8.15
CA ASP A 359 6.00 1.89 -9.04
C ASP A 359 4.66 1.84 -8.29
N THR A 360 4.54 0.93 -7.31
CA THR A 360 3.38 0.84 -6.43
C THR A 360 3.25 2.10 -5.59
N VAL A 361 4.34 2.56 -4.99
CA VAL A 361 4.34 3.79 -4.17
C VAL A 361 4.09 5.04 -5.02
N HIS A 362 4.62 5.10 -6.24
CA HIS A 362 4.29 6.17 -7.18
C HIS A 362 2.79 6.20 -7.51
N THR A 363 2.16 5.04 -7.64
CA THR A 363 0.71 4.95 -7.82
C THR A 363 -0.03 5.40 -6.54
N LEU A 364 0.43 5.03 -5.34
CA LEU A 364 -0.14 5.52 -4.08
C LEU A 364 -0.06 7.06 -3.98
N ALA A 365 1.12 7.63 -4.25
CA ALA A 365 1.33 9.08 -4.25
C ALA A 365 0.43 9.78 -5.30
N THR A 366 0.30 9.22 -6.50
CA THR A 366 -0.58 9.76 -7.55
C THR A 366 -2.06 9.68 -7.14
N ARG A 367 -2.47 8.62 -6.44
CA ARG A 367 -3.83 8.52 -5.90
C ARG A 367 -4.05 9.52 -4.78
N LEU A 368 -3.05 9.76 -3.93
CA LEU A 368 -3.11 10.76 -2.86
C LEU A 368 -3.30 12.18 -3.42
N THR A 369 -2.59 12.55 -4.49
CA THR A 369 -2.81 13.85 -5.16
C THR A 369 -4.21 13.96 -5.77
N SER A 370 -4.76 12.85 -6.29
CA SER A 370 -6.17 12.81 -6.71
C SER A 370 -7.16 12.93 -5.55
N VAL A 371 -6.81 12.47 -4.34
CA VAL A 371 -7.63 12.67 -3.13
C VAL A 371 -7.57 14.13 -2.70
N PHE A 372 -6.39 14.78 -2.72
CA PHE A 372 -6.27 16.21 -2.46
C PHE A 372 -7.17 17.05 -3.37
N ALA A 373 -7.17 16.76 -4.68
CA ALA A 373 -8.04 17.46 -5.62
C ALA A 373 -9.54 17.29 -5.29
N GLN A 374 -9.94 16.12 -4.79
CA GLN A 374 -11.33 15.85 -4.37
C GLN A 374 -11.69 16.55 -3.06
N ILE A 375 -10.76 16.62 -2.09
CA ILE A 375 -10.92 17.39 -0.84
C ILE A 375 -11.07 18.89 -1.14
N ALA A 376 -10.25 19.42 -2.06
CA ALA A 376 -10.31 20.82 -2.50
C ALA A 376 -11.59 21.17 -3.30
N GLY A 377 -12.24 20.17 -3.91
CA GLY A 377 -13.41 20.35 -4.77
C GLY A 377 -14.72 20.49 -4.01
N ASP A 378 -15.38 19.35 -3.71
CA ASP A 378 -16.68 19.33 -3.04
C ASP A 378 -16.67 18.38 -1.84
N ARG A 379 -16.65 18.99 -0.65
CA ARG A 379 -16.50 18.33 0.64
C ARG A 379 -17.78 17.65 1.13
N ALA A 380 -18.91 17.84 0.45
CA ALA A 380 -20.15 17.13 0.74
C ALA A 380 -20.14 15.68 0.20
N HIS A 381 -19.15 15.31 -0.63
CA HIS A 381 -19.00 13.93 -1.10
C HIS A 381 -18.68 12.98 0.05
N ARG A 382 -19.23 11.77 -0.04
CA ARG A 382 -18.93 10.68 0.89
C ARG A 382 -17.60 10.03 0.55
N VAL A 383 -16.86 9.66 1.59
CA VAL A 383 -15.52 9.05 1.47
C VAL A 383 -15.54 7.79 0.59
N GLY A 384 -16.58 6.96 0.69
CA GLY A 384 -16.78 5.73 -0.06
C GLY A 384 -17.06 5.92 -1.56
N ASP A 385 -17.49 7.11 -1.98
CA ASP A 385 -17.83 7.41 -3.37
C ASP A 385 -16.67 8.05 -4.15
N LEU A 386 -15.59 8.43 -3.45
CA LEU A 386 -14.41 9.03 -4.07
C LEU A 386 -13.77 8.10 -5.11
N THR A 387 -13.24 8.67 -6.19
CA THR A 387 -12.52 7.88 -7.19
C THR A 387 -11.04 7.88 -6.86
N LEU A 388 -10.48 6.69 -6.62
CA LEU A 388 -9.02 6.50 -6.52
C LEU A 388 -8.39 6.16 -7.87
N VAL A 389 -9.10 5.40 -8.71
CA VAL A 389 -8.55 4.94 -9.99
C VAL A 389 -8.35 6.15 -10.90
N THR A 390 -7.10 6.39 -11.27
CA THR A 390 -6.69 7.49 -12.13
C THR A 390 -7.31 7.35 -13.52
N THR A 391 -7.41 8.44 -14.27
CA THR A 391 -7.92 8.40 -15.65
C THR A 391 -7.07 7.48 -16.54
N ALA A 392 -5.75 7.43 -16.31
CA ALA A 392 -4.85 6.55 -17.05
C ALA A 392 -5.15 5.06 -16.77
N GLU A 393 -5.30 4.69 -15.49
CA GLU A 393 -5.67 3.32 -15.09
C GLU A 393 -7.05 2.93 -15.64
N ARG A 394 -8.05 3.83 -15.59
CA ARG A 394 -9.38 3.57 -16.17
C ARG A 394 -9.30 3.27 -17.67
N ARG A 395 -8.49 4.02 -18.42
CA ARG A 395 -8.25 3.74 -19.85
C ARG A 395 -7.55 2.41 -20.07
N ALA A 396 -6.54 2.09 -19.26
CA ALA A 396 -5.85 0.80 -19.35
C ALA A 396 -6.79 -0.38 -19.08
N PHE A 397 -7.69 -0.27 -18.09
CA PHE A 397 -8.71 -1.29 -17.83
C PHE A 397 -9.72 -1.40 -18.96
N ALA A 398 -10.16 -0.27 -19.52
CA ALA A 398 -11.05 -0.27 -20.68
C ALA A 398 -10.39 -1.01 -21.86
N ALA A 399 -9.14 -0.67 -22.21
CA ALA A 399 -8.40 -1.30 -23.30
C ALA A 399 -8.22 -2.82 -23.11
N ARG A 400 -7.98 -3.30 -21.88
CA ARG A 400 -7.93 -4.74 -21.58
C ARG A 400 -9.27 -5.45 -21.78
N ASN A 401 -10.38 -4.73 -21.64
CA ASN A 401 -11.74 -5.25 -21.80
C ASN A 401 -12.30 -5.06 -23.22
N GLU A 402 -11.56 -4.44 -24.15
CA GLU A 402 -11.92 -4.29 -25.56
C GLU A 402 -11.78 -5.62 -26.33
N THR A 403 -12.54 -6.63 -25.91
CA THR A 403 -12.53 -8.01 -26.45
C THR A 403 -13.76 -8.33 -27.29
N THR A 404 -14.60 -7.32 -27.57
CA THR A 404 -15.82 -7.44 -28.37
C THR A 404 -15.48 -7.89 -29.80
N HIS A 405 -16.04 -9.03 -30.22
CA HIS A 405 -15.94 -9.52 -31.59
C HIS A 405 -17.25 -10.22 -32.01
N PRO A 406 -17.58 -10.28 -33.30
CA PRO A 406 -18.76 -10.98 -33.78
C PRO A 406 -18.63 -12.49 -33.55
N ILE A 407 -19.64 -13.10 -32.95
CA ILE A 407 -19.73 -14.55 -32.72
C ILE A 407 -20.93 -15.06 -33.53
N PRO A 408 -20.80 -16.17 -34.27
CA PRO A 408 -21.93 -16.75 -35.00
C PRO A 408 -23.03 -17.22 -34.06
N ALA A 409 -24.28 -17.00 -34.44
CA ALA A 409 -25.46 -17.54 -33.77
C ALA A 409 -25.59 -19.04 -34.10
N ALA A 410 -24.79 -19.87 -33.45
CA ALA A 410 -24.67 -21.31 -33.70
C ALA A 410 -24.84 -22.12 -32.41
N THR A 411 -25.14 -23.41 -32.58
CA THR A 411 -25.11 -24.41 -31.51
C THR A 411 -23.92 -25.35 -31.66
N LEU A 412 -23.66 -26.19 -30.66
CA LEU A 412 -22.61 -27.23 -30.76
C LEU A 412 -22.89 -28.21 -31.91
N GLY A 413 -24.18 -28.52 -32.15
CA GLY A 413 -24.58 -29.33 -33.30
C GLY A 413 -24.29 -28.63 -34.64
N ASP A 414 -24.52 -27.32 -34.74
CA ASP A 414 -24.20 -26.56 -35.95
C ASP A 414 -22.70 -26.48 -36.22
N LEU A 415 -21.87 -26.40 -35.17
CA LEU A 415 -20.41 -26.44 -35.32
C LEU A 415 -19.91 -27.79 -35.86
N VAL A 416 -20.53 -28.90 -35.45
CA VAL A 416 -20.23 -30.23 -36.02
C VAL A 416 -20.62 -30.25 -37.51
N ARG A 417 -21.81 -29.75 -37.86
CA ARG A 417 -22.28 -29.67 -39.25
C ARG A 417 -21.39 -28.79 -40.13
N ALA A 418 -20.91 -27.66 -39.60
CA ALA A 418 -19.93 -26.82 -40.30
C ALA A 418 -18.63 -27.57 -40.61
N GLY A 419 -18.22 -28.51 -39.73
CA GLY A 419 -17.10 -29.42 -39.99
C GLY A 419 -17.36 -30.37 -41.18
N VAL A 420 -18.57 -30.91 -41.29
CA VAL A 420 -19.00 -31.74 -42.43
C VAL A 420 -18.97 -30.95 -43.74
N GLU A 421 -19.48 -29.71 -43.73
CA GLU A 421 -19.48 -28.82 -44.89
C GLU A 421 -18.06 -28.45 -45.32
N HIS A 422 -17.12 -28.37 -44.38
CA HIS A 422 -15.72 -28.12 -44.67
C HIS A 422 -15.01 -29.36 -45.26
N ASN A 423 -15.13 -30.52 -44.62
CA ASN A 423 -14.59 -31.79 -45.11
C ASN A 423 -15.25 -33.00 -44.42
N SER A 424 -16.17 -33.66 -45.11
CA SER A 424 -16.89 -34.83 -44.58
C SER A 424 -15.99 -36.03 -44.27
N GLU A 425 -14.93 -36.25 -45.06
CA GLU A 425 -14.06 -37.42 -44.96
C GLU A 425 -12.90 -37.24 -43.97
N ALA A 426 -12.73 -36.04 -43.42
CA ALA A 426 -11.72 -35.80 -42.40
C ALA A 426 -12.05 -36.57 -41.12
N VAL A 427 -11.03 -37.14 -40.47
CA VAL A 427 -11.17 -37.82 -39.18
C VAL A 427 -11.60 -36.82 -38.10
N ALA A 428 -12.77 -37.03 -37.51
CA ALA A 428 -13.32 -36.25 -36.40
C ALA A 428 -12.99 -36.86 -35.03
N LEU A 429 -13.03 -38.20 -34.92
CA LEU A 429 -12.72 -38.93 -33.69
C LEU A 429 -11.68 -40.03 -33.97
N LEU A 430 -10.73 -40.18 -33.05
CA LEU A 430 -9.76 -41.26 -33.03
C LEU A 430 -9.72 -41.87 -31.62
N PHE A 431 -10.05 -43.14 -31.49
CA PHE A 431 -10.03 -43.85 -30.22
C PHE A 431 -9.58 -45.30 -30.42
N GLU A 432 -8.47 -45.70 -29.80
CA GLU A 432 -7.93 -47.07 -29.86
C GLU A 432 -7.82 -47.65 -31.28
N GLY A 433 -7.49 -46.80 -32.27
CA GLY A 433 -7.35 -47.21 -33.68
C GLY A 433 -8.65 -47.22 -34.48
N VAL A 434 -9.78 -46.88 -33.86
CA VAL A 434 -11.04 -46.58 -34.55
C VAL A 434 -11.06 -45.11 -34.95
N GLU A 435 -11.24 -44.86 -36.24
CA GLU A 435 -11.43 -43.54 -36.83
C GLU A 435 -12.89 -43.34 -37.21
N VAL A 436 -13.46 -42.18 -36.87
CA VAL A 436 -14.79 -41.75 -37.29
C VAL A 436 -14.66 -40.41 -37.99
N SER A 437 -15.12 -40.31 -39.23
CA SER A 437 -15.07 -39.07 -40.00
C SER A 437 -16.12 -38.05 -39.52
N TYR A 438 -16.00 -36.78 -39.92
CA TYR A 438 -17.03 -35.77 -39.64
C TYR A 438 -18.40 -36.18 -40.19
N GLY A 439 -18.44 -36.70 -41.43
CA GLY A 439 -19.67 -37.18 -42.04
C GLY A 439 -20.30 -38.36 -41.30
N GLU A 440 -19.48 -39.30 -40.83
CA GLU A 440 -19.94 -40.43 -40.02
C GLU A 440 -20.46 -39.98 -38.65
N LEU A 441 -19.74 -39.08 -37.97
CA LEU A 441 -20.15 -38.52 -36.68
C LEU A 441 -21.48 -37.76 -36.78
N ASP A 442 -21.64 -36.92 -37.80
CA ASP A 442 -22.85 -36.14 -38.01
C ASP A 442 -24.06 -37.04 -38.27
N ALA A 443 -23.93 -38.01 -39.18
CA ALA A 443 -25.00 -38.95 -39.49
C ALA A 443 -25.33 -39.87 -38.32
N TRP A 444 -24.33 -40.33 -37.56
CA TRP A 444 -24.54 -41.17 -36.38
C TRP A 444 -25.23 -40.40 -35.25
N SER A 445 -24.79 -39.17 -34.98
CA SER A 445 -25.43 -38.31 -33.99
C SER A 445 -26.83 -37.87 -34.39
N ASP A 446 -27.14 -37.68 -35.68
CA ASP A 446 -28.50 -37.41 -36.17
C ASP A 446 -29.43 -38.59 -35.90
N ARG A 447 -29.01 -39.81 -36.22
CA ARG A 447 -29.79 -41.03 -35.95
C ARG A 447 -30.04 -41.22 -34.45
N TYR A 448 -29.01 -41.00 -33.63
CA TYR A 448 -29.17 -41.12 -32.19
C TYR A 448 -30.04 -40.00 -31.60
N ALA A 449 -29.94 -38.78 -32.10
CA ALA A 449 -30.81 -37.67 -31.69
C ALA A 449 -32.29 -37.95 -32.01
N ALA A 450 -32.58 -38.60 -33.15
CA ALA A 450 -33.94 -39.05 -33.47
C ALA A 450 -34.46 -40.08 -32.44
N ARG A 451 -33.65 -41.08 -32.06
CA ARG A 451 -34.00 -42.02 -30.97
C ARG A 451 -34.28 -41.32 -29.65
N LEU A 452 -33.48 -40.32 -29.28
CA LEU A 452 -33.71 -39.55 -28.05
C LEU A 452 -35.07 -38.84 -28.08
N ARG A 453 -35.49 -38.28 -29.23
CA ARG A 453 -36.81 -37.67 -29.38
C ARG A 453 -37.95 -38.67 -29.29
N GLU A 454 -37.79 -39.87 -29.84
CA GLU A 454 -38.76 -40.98 -29.68
C GLU A 454 -38.92 -41.39 -28.20
N ARG A 455 -37.88 -41.21 -27.40
CA ARG A 455 -37.89 -41.41 -25.94
C ARG A 455 -38.39 -40.20 -25.14
N GLY A 456 -38.91 -39.17 -25.81
CA GLY A 456 -39.49 -37.99 -25.18
C GLY A 456 -38.50 -36.88 -24.82
N VAL A 457 -37.25 -36.94 -25.28
CA VAL A 457 -36.31 -35.82 -25.14
C VAL A 457 -36.75 -34.68 -26.06
N THR A 458 -37.10 -33.55 -25.46
CA THR A 458 -37.50 -32.32 -26.17
C THR A 458 -36.52 -31.18 -25.88
N ALA A 459 -36.60 -30.12 -26.66
CA ALA A 459 -35.86 -28.89 -26.39
C ALA A 459 -36.09 -28.42 -24.93
N GLY A 460 -35.01 -28.06 -24.24
CA GLY A 460 -35.03 -27.66 -22.83
C GLY A 460 -34.99 -28.81 -21.81
N ALA A 461 -35.06 -30.07 -22.24
CA ALA A 461 -34.84 -31.21 -21.34
C ALA A 461 -33.36 -31.33 -20.94
N VAL A 462 -33.10 -32.06 -19.86
CA VAL A 462 -31.74 -32.49 -19.47
C VAL A 462 -31.60 -33.98 -19.77
N VAL A 463 -30.49 -34.39 -20.37
CA VAL A 463 -30.15 -35.80 -20.62
C VAL A 463 -28.91 -36.14 -19.81
N GLY A 464 -29.04 -37.09 -18.88
CA GLY A 464 -27.89 -37.61 -18.13
C GLY A 464 -27.05 -38.52 -19.03
N ILE A 465 -25.73 -38.33 -19.07
CA ILE A 465 -24.81 -39.16 -19.85
C ILE A 465 -23.81 -39.80 -18.90
N ARG A 466 -23.95 -41.10 -18.68
CA ARG A 466 -23.15 -41.93 -17.78
C ARG A 466 -22.38 -42.99 -18.57
N LEU A 467 -21.41 -42.56 -19.36
CA LEU A 467 -20.63 -43.42 -20.25
C LEU A 467 -19.13 -43.30 -19.96
N PRO A 468 -18.34 -44.37 -20.15
CA PRO A 468 -16.89 -44.27 -20.13
C PRO A 468 -16.38 -43.52 -21.36
N ARG A 469 -15.06 -43.25 -21.43
CA ARG A 469 -14.44 -42.65 -22.61
C ARG A 469 -14.49 -43.62 -23.80
N CYS A 470 -15.23 -43.25 -24.83
CA CYS A 470 -15.43 -44.00 -26.07
C CYS A 470 -15.97 -43.06 -27.17
N PRO A 471 -15.96 -43.45 -28.45
CA PRO A 471 -16.58 -42.65 -29.53
C PRO A 471 -18.07 -42.36 -29.27
N GLU A 472 -18.80 -43.31 -28.72
CA GLU A 472 -20.23 -43.22 -28.42
C GLU A 472 -20.54 -42.12 -27.40
N LEU A 473 -19.62 -41.81 -26.48
CA LEU A 473 -19.76 -40.67 -25.57
C LEU A 473 -19.88 -39.36 -26.36
N ILE A 474 -19.03 -39.16 -27.37
CA ILE A 474 -19.07 -37.94 -28.18
C ILE A 474 -20.35 -37.90 -29.04
N VAL A 475 -20.76 -39.05 -29.59
CA VAL A 475 -22.02 -39.17 -30.32
C VAL A 475 -23.21 -38.79 -29.43
N ALA A 476 -23.26 -39.29 -28.20
CA ALA A 476 -24.33 -38.98 -27.24
C ALA A 476 -24.36 -37.49 -26.87
N LEU A 477 -23.20 -36.86 -26.66
CA LEU A 477 -23.10 -35.42 -26.39
C LEU A 477 -23.63 -34.60 -27.56
N VAL A 478 -23.15 -34.87 -28.78
CA VAL A 478 -23.57 -34.13 -29.99
C VAL A 478 -25.06 -34.37 -30.27
N ALA A 479 -25.52 -35.62 -30.23
CA ALA A 479 -26.91 -35.97 -30.44
C ALA A 479 -27.85 -35.27 -29.45
N THR A 480 -27.48 -35.21 -28.17
CA THR A 480 -28.24 -34.50 -27.14
C THR A 480 -28.41 -33.04 -27.53
N THR A 481 -27.33 -32.35 -27.90
CA THR A 481 -27.40 -30.94 -28.30
C THR A 481 -28.24 -30.70 -29.54
N LYS A 482 -28.24 -31.64 -30.51
CA LYS A 482 -29.08 -31.58 -31.72
C LYS A 482 -30.58 -31.69 -31.43
N THR A 483 -30.98 -32.26 -30.29
CA THR A 483 -32.39 -32.27 -29.86
C THR A 483 -32.85 -30.96 -29.22
N GLY A 484 -31.92 -30.05 -28.91
CA GLY A 484 -32.14 -28.86 -28.10
C GLY A 484 -32.18 -29.13 -26.59
N ALA A 485 -31.83 -30.34 -26.17
CA ALA A 485 -31.64 -30.71 -24.77
C ALA A 485 -30.21 -30.42 -24.31
N ALA A 486 -30.06 -30.24 -23.00
CA ALA A 486 -28.77 -30.07 -22.35
C ALA A 486 -28.22 -31.43 -21.89
N PHE A 487 -26.95 -31.71 -22.15
CA PHE A 487 -26.33 -32.90 -21.56
C PHE A 487 -25.85 -32.63 -20.12
N LEU A 488 -25.99 -33.62 -19.25
CA LEU A 488 -25.45 -33.65 -17.89
C LEU A 488 -24.47 -34.82 -17.80
N PRO A 489 -23.16 -34.58 -17.76
CA PRO A 489 -22.17 -35.63 -17.55
C PRO A 489 -22.30 -36.21 -16.15
N LEU A 490 -22.48 -37.53 -16.08
CA LEU A 490 -22.55 -38.32 -14.86
C LEU A 490 -21.35 -39.26 -14.84
N ASP A 491 -20.25 -38.84 -14.22
CA ASP A 491 -19.04 -39.66 -14.15
C ASP A 491 -19.31 -40.96 -13.36
N PRO A 492 -19.18 -42.15 -13.97
CA PRO A 492 -19.42 -43.42 -13.28
C PRO A 492 -18.52 -43.64 -12.05
N ASP A 493 -17.35 -42.99 -11.99
CA ASP A 493 -16.39 -43.10 -10.90
C ASP A 493 -16.76 -42.23 -9.69
N TYR A 494 -17.77 -41.36 -9.81
CA TYR A 494 -18.26 -40.59 -8.67
C TYR A 494 -18.96 -41.46 -7.63
N PRO A 495 -18.87 -41.09 -6.33
CA PRO A 495 -19.61 -41.78 -5.28
C PRO A 495 -21.11 -41.81 -5.58
N PRO A 496 -21.82 -42.94 -5.32
CA PRO A 496 -23.24 -43.07 -5.63
C PRO A 496 -24.10 -41.93 -5.09
N ALA A 497 -23.89 -41.52 -3.84
CA ALA A 497 -24.62 -40.42 -3.22
C ALA A 497 -24.48 -39.08 -3.97
N ARG A 498 -23.33 -38.84 -4.63
CA ARG A 498 -23.13 -37.65 -5.46
C ARG A 498 -23.93 -37.73 -6.76
N LEU A 499 -23.94 -38.90 -7.40
CA LEU A 499 -24.73 -39.14 -8.61
C LEU A 499 -26.23 -39.05 -8.32
N ASP A 500 -26.69 -39.66 -7.22
CA ASP A 500 -28.08 -39.61 -6.78
C ASP A 500 -28.54 -38.17 -6.56
N HIS A 501 -27.70 -37.34 -5.93
CA HIS A 501 -27.96 -35.91 -5.76
C HIS A 501 -28.07 -35.17 -7.11
N MET A 502 -27.09 -35.36 -8.00
CA MET A 502 -27.10 -34.72 -9.32
C MET A 502 -28.34 -35.11 -10.15
N ILE A 503 -28.74 -36.37 -10.09
CA ILE A 503 -29.93 -36.88 -10.80
C ILE A 503 -31.21 -36.31 -10.17
N ALA A 504 -31.31 -36.29 -8.84
CA ALA A 504 -32.48 -35.76 -8.15
C ALA A 504 -32.66 -34.25 -8.38
N ASP A 505 -31.55 -33.49 -8.41
CA ASP A 505 -31.56 -32.03 -8.59
C ASP A 505 -31.79 -31.63 -10.05
N ALA A 506 -31.13 -32.27 -11.02
CA ALA A 506 -31.29 -31.95 -12.44
C ALA A 506 -32.51 -32.59 -13.12
N ALA A 507 -33.08 -33.64 -12.51
CA ALA A 507 -34.22 -34.40 -13.02
C ALA A 507 -34.14 -34.73 -14.53
N PRO A 508 -33.10 -35.45 -14.99
CA PRO A 508 -32.92 -35.73 -16.40
C PRO A 508 -34.10 -36.52 -16.97
N ALA A 509 -34.56 -36.15 -18.16
CA ALA A 509 -35.66 -36.84 -18.86
C ALA A 509 -35.28 -38.28 -19.23
N VAL A 510 -34.00 -38.50 -19.56
CA VAL A 510 -33.41 -39.80 -19.85
C VAL A 510 -31.99 -39.82 -19.29
N ILE A 511 -31.55 -40.98 -18.79
CA ILE A 511 -30.14 -41.26 -18.49
C ILE A 511 -29.63 -42.28 -19.50
N ILE A 512 -28.52 -41.97 -20.15
CA ILE A 512 -27.83 -42.82 -21.11
C ILE A 512 -26.66 -43.48 -20.40
N ASP A 513 -26.72 -44.80 -20.21
CA ASP A 513 -25.67 -45.59 -19.53
C ASP A 513 -25.25 -46.86 -20.30
N ASP A 514 -25.83 -47.09 -21.48
CA ASP A 514 -25.54 -48.24 -22.34
C ASP A 514 -24.97 -47.80 -23.69
N ILE A 515 -23.70 -48.16 -23.94
CA ILE A 515 -23.00 -47.90 -25.20
C ILE A 515 -23.64 -48.64 -26.37
N THR A 516 -24.20 -49.83 -26.14
CA THR A 516 -24.70 -50.70 -27.22
C THR A 516 -25.90 -50.09 -27.94
N ASP A 517 -26.71 -49.31 -27.22
CA ASP A 517 -27.83 -48.57 -27.79
C ASP A 517 -27.35 -47.48 -28.77
N ILE A 518 -26.28 -46.76 -28.41
CA ILE A 518 -25.68 -45.73 -29.28
C ILE A 518 -25.04 -46.37 -30.50
N ALA A 519 -24.27 -47.45 -30.31
CA ALA A 519 -23.65 -48.21 -31.39
C ALA A 519 -24.69 -48.79 -32.38
N ALA A 520 -25.81 -49.30 -31.88
CA ALA A 520 -26.89 -49.81 -32.72
C ALA A 520 -27.47 -48.71 -33.62
N ALA A 521 -27.57 -47.46 -33.14
CA ALA A 521 -28.09 -46.33 -33.92
C ALA A 521 -27.20 -45.98 -35.14
N GLN A 522 -25.97 -46.46 -35.20
CA GLN A 522 -25.12 -46.27 -36.37
C GLN A 522 -25.72 -46.91 -37.64
N HIS A 523 -26.56 -47.94 -37.49
CA HIS A 523 -27.14 -48.70 -38.60
C HIS A 523 -28.62 -48.37 -38.87
N ASP A 524 -29.19 -47.40 -38.15
CA ASP A 524 -30.59 -47.00 -38.38
C ASP A 524 -30.76 -46.28 -39.73
N SER A 525 -32.00 -46.23 -40.21
CA SER A 525 -32.37 -45.39 -41.35
C SER A 525 -32.09 -43.92 -41.04
N THR A 526 -31.69 -43.16 -42.06
CA THR A 526 -31.54 -41.70 -41.95
C THR A 526 -32.87 -41.07 -41.51
N PRO A 527 -32.88 -40.26 -40.43
CA PRO A 527 -34.11 -39.67 -39.90
C PRO A 527 -34.52 -38.43 -40.71
N ASP A 528 -35.76 -37.98 -40.50
CA ASP A 528 -36.19 -36.66 -40.95
C ASP A 528 -35.38 -35.54 -40.25
N PRO A 529 -35.16 -34.38 -40.91
CA PRO A 529 -34.43 -33.27 -40.30
C PRO A 529 -35.02 -32.82 -38.97
N LEU A 530 -34.15 -32.65 -37.98
CA LEU A 530 -34.53 -32.13 -36.66
C LEU A 530 -34.86 -30.63 -36.74
N PRO A 531 -35.80 -30.14 -35.89
CA PRO A 531 -36.05 -28.72 -35.75
C PRO A 531 -34.78 -27.95 -35.38
N PRO A 532 -34.62 -26.70 -35.84
CA PRO A 532 -33.47 -25.87 -35.47
C PRO A 532 -33.48 -25.60 -33.96
N VAL A 533 -32.29 -25.63 -33.36
CA VAL A 533 -32.08 -25.33 -31.93
C VAL A 533 -31.69 -23.86 -31.78
N HIS A 534 -32.30 -23.18 -30.82
CA HIS A 534 -31.98 -21.78 -30.54
C HIS A 534 -30.59 -21.67 -29.86
N PRO A 535 -29.70 -20.74 -30.26
CA PRO A 535 -28.39 -20.56 -29.62
C PRO A 535 -28.44 -20.22 -28.12
N ASP A 536 -29.54 -19.69 -27.62
CA ASP A 536 -29.72 -19.45 -26.18
C ASP A 536 -30.20 -20.70 -25.41
N ALA A 537 -30.45 -21.82 -26.08
CA ALA A 537 -30.75 -23.07 -25.41
C ALA A 537 -29.55 -23.54 -24.57
N VAL A 538 -29.83 -24.19 -23.44
CA VAL A 538 -28.81 -24.75 -22.56
C VAL A 538 -28.11 -25.91 -23.29
N ALA A 539 -26.80 -25.78 -23.49
CA ALA A 539 -25.98 -26.81 -24.12
C ALA A 539 -25.67 -27.95 -23.15
N TYR A 540 -25.36 -27.60 -21.89
CA TYR A 540 -25.03 -28.57 -20.86
C TYR A 540 -25.24 -28.03 -19.44
N VAL A 541 -25.29 -28.97 -18.50
CA VAL A 541 -25.29 -28.70 -17.05
C VAL A 541 -24.05 -29.34 -16.42
N LEU A 542 -23.22 -28.55 -15.75
CA LEU A 542 -22.04 -29.05 -15.02
C LEU A 542 -22.17 -28.79 -13.52
N TYR A 543 -21.96 -29.81 -12.69
CA TYR A 543 -21.97 -29.67 -11.25
C TYR A 543 -20.60 -29.26 -10.70
N THR A 544 -20.61 -28.29 -9.80
CA THR A 544 -19.43 -27.86 -9.03
C THR A 544 -19.54 -28.31 -7.57
N SER A 545 -18.43 -28.29 -6.83
CA SER A 545 -18.38 -28.79 -5.44
C SER A 545 -19.27 -28.01 -4.46
N GLY A 546 -19.64 -26.76 -4.78
CA GLY A 546 -20.49 -25.91 -3.94
C GLY A 546 -19.84 -25.57 -2.60
N SER A 547 -19.58 -24.29 -2.32
CA SER A 547 -18.98 -23.86 -1.03
C SER A 547 -19.84 -24.21 0.19
N THR A 548 -21.12 -24.52 0.00
CA THR A 548 -22.07 -24.96 1.03
C THR A 548 -22.05 -26.47 1.31
N GLY A 549 -21.17 -27.24 0.63
CA GLY A 549 -21.09 -28.71 0.74
C GLY A 549 -22.10 -29.47 -0.12
N THR A 550 -23.10 -28.77 -0.69
CA THR A 550 -24.07 -29.32 -1.65
C THR A 550 -23.67 -28.94 -3.09
N PRO A 551 -23.45 -29.92 -3.98
CA PRO A 551 -23.13 -29.65 -5.37
C PRO A 551 -24.23 -28.86 -6.07
N LYS A 552 -23.84 -27.91 -6.95
CA LYS A 552 -24.76 -27.05 -7.71
C LYS A 552 -24.55 -27.20 -9.21
N GLY A 553 -25.63 -27.42 -9.96
CA GLY A 553 -25.62 -27.49 -11.42
C GLY A 553 -25.55 -26.10 -12.06
N ILE A 554 -24.59 -25.88 -12.95
CA ILE A 554 -24.44 -24.67 -13.75
C ILE A 554 -24.93 -24.97 -15.17
N ALA A 555 -26.04 -24.36 -15.57
CA ALA A 555 -26.56 -24.41 -16.93
C ALA A 555 -25.80 -23.43 -17.82
N VAL A 556 -25.18 -23.92 -18.90
CA VAL A 556 -24.42 -23.11 -19.85
C VAL A 556 -25.11 -23.11 -21.21
N PRO A 557 -25.48 -21.93 -21.77
CA PRO A 557 -26.12 -21.85 -23.08
C PRO A 557 -25.13 -22.09 -24.22
N HIS A 558 -25.64 -22.44 -25.41
CA HIS A 558 -24.80 -22.59 -26.60
C HIS A 558 -24.00 -21.31 -26.92
N THR A 559 -24.60 -20.13 -26.82
CA THR A 559 -23.92 -18.84 -27.01
C THR A 559 -22.65 -18.69 -26.16
N ALA A 560 -22.64 -19.19 -24.93
CA ALA A 560 -21.48 -19.08 -24.04
C ALA A 560 -20.34 -20.03 -24.41
N ILE A 561 -20.64 -21.27 -24.82
CA ILE A 561 -19.61 -22.24 -25.22
C ILE A 561 -19.10 -21.99 -26.65
N VAL A 562 -19.93 -21.43 -27.53
CA VAL A 562 -19.52 -21.06 -28.90
C VAL A 562 -18.58 -19.84 -28.90
N ASN A 563 -18.69 -18.95 -27.92
CA ASN A 563 -17.79 -17.80 -27.74
C ASN A 563 -16.39 -18.18 -27.20
N ARG A 564 -16.18 -19.43 -26.76
CA ARG A 564 -14.95 -19.81 -26.05
C ARG A 564 -13.75 -20.09 -26.94
#